data_AF-A0A7Y9DL54-F1
#
_entry.id   AF-A0A7Y9DL54-F1
#
_cell.length_a   1.000
_cell.length_b   1.000
_cell.length_c   1.000
_cell.angle_alpha   90.00
_cell.angle_beta   90.00
_cell.angle_gamma   90.00
#
_symmetry.space_group_name_H-M   'P 1'
#
loop_
_entity.id
_entity.type
_entity.pdbx_description
1 polymer ?
#
loop_
_entity_poly.entity_id
_entity_poly.type
_entity_poly.pdbx_seq_one_letter_code
_entity_poly.pdbx_strand_id
1 'polypeptide(L)'
;MSMTPDRPESPPAGGVDVRAPRWSRAYSALFAVVWLGLLGSFALDGLRERDAGALVLVPMAAFGIFLFSRVFVVRARTRGDELVVRNSWRRRVVRRQDVEDVRTGKPQSGPSTLGESVLVLVRDGSIVTLEATWRLGWTAAGRRELADGRERLLAWARGGR
;
A
#
# COMPACT_ATOMS: atom_id res chain seq x y z
N MET A 1 -27.53 0.51 24.22
CA MET A 1 -26.58 1.30 23.41
C MET A 1 -26.04 0.35 22.34
N SER A 2 -26.74 0.24 21.21
CA SER A 2 -26.51 -0.82 20.22
C SER A 2 -25.50 -0.32 19.18
N MET A 3 -24.32 -0.93 19.17
CA MET A 3 -23.25 -0.69 18.22
C MET A 3 -23.61 -1.43 16.93
N THR A 4 -24.24 -0.75 15.98
CA THR A 4 -24.53 -1.31 14.65
C THR A 4 -23.20 -1.57 13.94
N PRO A 5 -22.84 -2.82 13.62
CA PRO A 5 -21.63 -3.10 12.86
C PRO A 5 -21.80 -2.47 11.47
N ASP A 6 -20.85 -1.59 11.14
CA ASP A 6 -20.72 -0.93 9.84
C ASP A 6 -20.70 -2.00 8.75
N ARG A 7 -21.84 -2.22 8.08
CA ARG A 7 -21.92 -3.16 6.95
C ARG A 7 -20.90 -2.68 5.93
N PRO A 8 -20.08 -3.57 5.35
CA PRO A 8 -19.19 -3.17 4.27
C PRO A 8 -20.06 -2.66 3.12
N GLU A 9 -20.12 -1.33 2.96
CA GLU A 9 -20.71 -0.69 1.79
C GLU A 9 -20.09 -1.36 0.57
N SER A 10 -20.92 -2.11 -0.15
CA SER A 10 -20.61 -2.58 -1.50
C SER A 10 -20.10 -1.36 -2.27
N PRO A 11 -18.89 -1.42 -2.88
CA PRO A 11 -18.38 -0.28 -3.61
C PRO A 11 -19.43 0.15 -4.63
N PRO A 12 -19.71 1.47 -4.77
CA PRO A 12 -20.66 1.95 -5.76
C PRO A 12 -20.28 1.39 -7.13
N ALA A 13 -21.26 1.08 -7.97
CA ALA A 13 -21.00 0.63 -9.34
C ALA A 13 -20.10 1.67 -10.03
N GLY A 14 -18.84 1.32 -10.30
CA GLY A 14 -17.79 2.24 -10.78
C GLY A 14 -16.70 2.61 -9.76
N GLY A 15 -16.72 2.06 -8.55
CA GLY A 15 -15.70 2.30 -7.52
C GLY A 15 -14.38 1.61 -7.82
N VAL A 16 -13.31 2.39 -7.96
CA VAL A 16 -11.93 1.92 -7.96
C VAL A 16 -11.49 1.61 -6.52
N ASP A 17 -11.23 0.33 -6.21
CA ASP A 17 -10.50 -0.12 -5.02
C ASP A 17 -9.16 -0.70 -5.46
N VAL A 18 -8.10 0.09 -5.29
CA VAL A 18 -6.74 -0.33 -5.58
C VAL A 18 -6.12 -0.85 -4.28
N ARG A 19 -5.76 -2.13 -4.31
CA ARG A 19 -5.02 -2.81 -3.26
C ARG A 19 -3.74 -3.39 -3.81
N ALA A 20 -2.75 -3.57 -2.93
CA ALA A 20 -1.57 -4.35 -3.26
C ALA A 20 -1.98 -5.74 -3.80
N PRO A 21 -1.24 -6.28 -4.79
CA PRO A 21 -1.56 -7.56 -5.42
C PRO A 21 -1.68 -8.69 -4.38
N ARG A 22 -2.63 -9.60 -4.58
CA ARG A 22 -2.82 -10.75 -3.66
C ARG A 22 -1.55 -11.59 -3.53
N TRP A 23 -0.82 -11.81 -4.62
CA TRP A 23 0.44 -12.56 -4.61
C TRP A 23 1.52 -11.86 -3.79
N SER A 24 1.62 -10.53 -3.86
CA SER A 24 2.61 -9.75 -3.10
C SER A 24 2.32 -9.81 -1.60
N ARG A 25 1.03 -9.75 -1.23
CA ARG A 25 0.58 -9.95 0.16
C ARG A 25 0.86 -11.37 0.65
N ALA A 26 0.57 -12.38 -0.16
CA ALA A 26 0.84 -13.78 0.19
C ALA A 26 2.34 -14.03 0.36
N TYR A 27 3.16 -13.54 -0.58
CA TYR A 27 4.61 -13.60 -0.50
C TYR A 27 5.15 -12.89 0.75
N SER A 28 4.68 -11.66 1.02
CA SER A 28 5.10 -10.90 2.20
C SER A 28 4.70 -11.59 3.50
N ALA A 29 3.51 -12.21 3.55
CA ALA A 29 3.06 -12.96 4.71
C ALA A 29 3.92 -14.22 4.93
N LEU A 30 4.19 -14.99 3.87
CA LEU A 30 5.04 -16.16 3.93
C LEU A 30 6.46 -15.79 4.38
N PHE A 31 7.03 -14.75 3.77
CA PHE A 31 8.35 -14.28 4.12
C PHE A 31 8.41 -13.78 5.57
N ALA A 32 7.39 -13.06 6.05
CA ALA A 32 7.32 -12.62 7.44
C ALA A 32 7.30 -13.80 8.43
N VAL A 33 6.57 -14.87 8.11
CA VAL A 33 6.54 -16.10 8.94
C VAL A 33 7.93 -16.74 8.98
N VAL A 34 8.57 -16.92 7.82
CA VAL A 34 9.92 -17.50 7.73
C VAL A 34 10.94 -16.65 8.51
N TRP A 35 10.88 -15.32 8.33
CA TRP A 35 11.75 -14.36 9.01
C TRP A 35 11.61 -14.42 10.53
N LEU A 36 10.36 -14.41 11.03
CA LEU A 36 10.09 -14.49 12.47
C LEU A 36 10.48 -15.86 13.04
N GLY A 37 10.30 -16.94 12.29
CA GLY A 37 10.76 -18.28 12.69
C GLY A 37 12.28 -18.32 12.85
N LEU A 38 13.04 -17.76 11.89
CA LEU A 38 14.50 -17.68 11.96
C LEU A 38 14.96 -16.81 13.14
N LEU A 39 14.41 -15.60 13.30
CA LEU A 39 14.73 -14.73 14.43
C LEU A 39 14.39 -15.39 15.77
N GLY A 40 13.26 -16.09 15.86
CA GLY A 40 12.87 -16.85 17.04
C GLY A 40 13.86 -17.96 17.37
N SER A 41 14.33 -18.71 16.36
CA SER A 41 15.36 -19.74 16.55
C SER A 41 16.65 -19.14 17.11
N PHE A 42 17.17 -18.07 16.50
CA PHE A 42 18.38 -17.41 16.97
C PHE A 42 18.22 -16.81 18.38
N ALA A 43 17.04 -16.28 18.70
CA ALA A 43 16.77 -15.75 20.03
C ALA A 43 16.74 -16.86 21.09
N LEU A 44 16.14 -18.00 20.78
CA LEU A 44 16.11 -19.15 21.69
C LEU A 44 17.51 -19.71 21.94
N ASP A 45 18.34 -19.83 20.90
CA ASP A 45 19.71 -20.30 21.05
C ASP A 45 20.58 -19.29 21.82
N GLY A 46 20.47 -17.99 21.51
CA GLY A 46 21.17 -16.95 22.26
C GLY A 46 20.75 -16.86 23.73
N LEU A 47 19.46 -17.09 24.05
CA LEU A 47 18.98 -17.16 25.44
C LEU A 47 19.56 -18.36 26.20
N ARG A 48 19.75 -19.51 25.53
CA ARG A 48 20.39 -20.70 26.12
C ARG A 48 21.85 -20.43 26.46
N GLU A 49 22.55 -19.71 25.59
CA GLU A 49 23.97 -19.36 25.74
C GLU A 49 24.20 -18.10 26.61
N ARG A 50 23.12 -17.42 27.04
CA ARG A 50 23.15 -16.13 27.74
C ARG A 50 23.90 -15.03 26.97
N ASP A 51 23.81 -15.07 25.65
CA ASP A 51 24.40 -14.06 24.78
C ASP A 51 23.56 -12.78 24.78
N ALA A 52 24.18 -11.67 25.15
CA ALA A 52 23.56 -10.35 25.09
C ALA A 52 23.22 -9.92 23.65
N GLY A 53 23.90 -10.50 22.65
CA GLY A 53 23.60 -10.32 21.23
C GLY A 53 22.16 -10.69 20.85
N ALA A 54 21.52 -11.61 21.59
CA ALA A 54 20.12 -11.96 21.39
C ALA A 54 19.16 -10.78 21.56
N LEU A 55 19.53 -9.75 22.33
CA LEU A 55 18.72 -8.54 22.53
C LEU A 55 18.57 -7.72 21.23
N VAL A 56 19.53 -7.82 20.29
CA VAL A 56 19.46 -7.14 18.98
C VAL A 56 18.34 -7.71 18.11
N LEU A 57 17.94 -8.96 18.35
CA LEU A 57 16.88 -9.61 17.58
C LEU A 57 15.50 -9.00 17.87
N VAL A 58 15.30 -8.39 19.04
CA VAL A 58 14.04 -7.74 19.42
C VAL A 58 13.73 -6.51 18.55
N PRO A 59 14.60 -5.47 18.46
CA PRO A 59 14.36 -4.35 17.57
C PRO A 59 14.36 -4.78 16.09
N MET A 60 15.15 -5.79 15.71
CA MET A 60 15.16 -6.33 14.35
C MET A 60 13.83 -7.00 13.99
N ALA A 61 13.22 -7.76 14.91
CA ALA A 61 11.89 -8.33 14.74
C ALA A 61 10.82 -7.24 14.65
N ALA A 62 10.87 -6.25 15.55
CA ALA A 62 9.93 -5.13 15.54
C ALA A 62 10.01 -4.34 14.21
N PHE A 63 11.21 -4.09 13.70
CA PHE A 63 11.43 -3.43 12.42
C PHE A 63 10.91 -4.27 11.25
N GLY A 64 11.15 -5.58 11.24
CA GLY A 64 10.58 -6.49 10.25
C GLY A 64 9.06 -6.47 10.24
N ILE A 65 8.41 -6.63 11.41
CA ILE A 65 6.95 -6.57 11.55
C ILE A 65 6.42 -5.23 11.05
N PHE A 66 7.07 -4.12 11.40
CA PHE A 66 6.71 -2.80 10.92
C PHE A 66 6.73 -2.73 9.38
N LEU A 67 7.82 -3.19 8.74
CA LEU A 67 7.94 -3.22 7.28
C LEU A 67 6.87 -4.10 6.61
N PHE A 68 6.57 -5.29 7.14
CA PHE A 68 5.54 -6.16 6.56
C PHE A 68 4.14 -5.60 6.75
N SER A 69 3.83 -5.05 7.92
CA SER A 69 2.52 -4.44 8.20
C SER A 69 2.19 -3.32 7.22
N ARG A 70 3.21 -2.57 6.76
CA ARG A 70 3.12 -1.50 5.78
C ARG A 70 2.40 -1.94 4.51
N VAL A 71 2.71 -3.12 3.98
CA VAL A 71 2.14 -3.67 2.73
C VAL A 71 0.62 -3.89 2.85
N PHE A 72 0.10 -4.09 4.05
CA PHE A 72 -1.32 -4.37 4.30
C PHE A 72 -2.15 -3.10 4.55
N VAL A 73 -1.52 -2.03 5.04
CA VAL A 73 -2.16 -0.74 5.38
C VAL A 73 -2.38 0.12 4.14
N VAL A 74 -1.52 -0.01 3.14
CA VAL A 74 -1.54 0.82 1.94
C VAL A 74 -2.72 0.45 1.02
N ARG A 75 -3.64 1.40 0.83
CA ARG A 75 -4.86 1.22 0.01
C ARG A 75 -5.30 2.55 -0.60
N ALA A 76 -5.91 2.50 -1.77
CA ALA A 76 -6.63 3.63 -2.33
C ALA A 76 -8.02 3.21 -2.76
N ARG A 77 -9.04 3.89 -2.24
CA ARG A 77 -10.44 3.57 -2.51
C ARG A 77 -11.19 4.83 -2.90
N THR A 78 -11.98 4.73 -3.96
CA THR A 78 -12.97 5.77 -4.30
C THR A 78 -14.26 5.51 -3.53
N ARG A 79 -14.84 6.58 -2.99
CA ARG A 79 -16.13 6.61 -2.29
C ARG A 79 -16.94 7.77 -2.85
N GLY A 80 -17.79 7.50 -3.84
CA GLY A 80 -18.51 8.54 -4.58
C GLY A 80 -17.53 9.49 -5.28
N ASP A 81 -17.57 10.77 -4.88
CA ASP A 81 -16.71 11.84 -5.38
C ASP A 81 -15.38 11.99 -4.62
N GLU A 82 -15.07 11.12 -3.67
CA GLU A 82 -13.81 11.18 -2.92
C GLU A 82 -12.88 10.02 -3.26
N LEU A 83 -11.60 10.33 -3.43
CA LEU A 83 -10.50 9.38 -3.45
C LEU A 83 -9.83 9.38 -2.08
N VAL A 84 -10.01 8.29 -1.33
CA VAL A 84 -9.35 8.09 -0.03
C VAL A 84 -8.08 7.29 -0.26
N VAL A 85 -6.94 7.96 -0.14
CA VAL A 85 -5.61 7.36 -0.21
C VAL A 85 -5.09 7.15 1.21
N ARG A 86 -4.93 5.89 1.60
CA ARG A 86 -4.31 5.50 2.85
C ARG A 86 -2.92 4.99 2.54
N ASN A 87 -1.92 5.83 2.80
CA ASN A 87 -0.54 5.42 2.79
C ASN A 87 -0.14 5.00 4.21
N SER A 88 1.04 4.41 4.29
CA SER A 88 1.68 3.88 5.49
C SER A 88 1.72 4.86 6.68
N TRP A 89 1.86 6.14 6.36
CA TRP A 89 2.09 7.21 7.33
C TRP A 89 0.98 8.27 7.37
N ARG A 90 0.15 8.35 6.33
CA ARG A 90 -0.84 9.42 6.18
C ARG A 90 -2.08 8.91 5.45
N ARG A 91 -3.24 9.38 5.91
CA ARG A 91 -4.50 9.29 5.17
C ARG A 91 -4.74 10.62 4.48
N ARG A 92 -4.99 10.60 3.18
CA ARG A 92 -5.35 11.77 2.39
C ARG A 92 -6.67 11.52 1.67
N VAL A 93 -7.53 12.53 1.67
CA VAL A 93 -8.79 12.52 0.94
C VAL A 93 -8.66 13.57 -0.16
N VAL A 94 -8.90 13.17 -1.39
CA VAL A 94 -8.85 14.05 -2.57
C VAL A 94 -10.23 14.04 -3.20
N ARG A 95 -10.86 15.19 -3.38
CA ARG A 95 -12.16 15.25 -4.06
C ARG A 95 -11.94 15.13 -5.57
N ARG A 96 -12.90 14.51 -6.26
CA ARG A 96 -12.89 14.29 -7.70
C ARG A 96 -12.66 15.59 -8.48
N GLN A 97 -13.34 16.66 -8.08
CA GLN A 97 -13.21 18.00 -8.69
C GLN A 97 -11.80 18.60 -8.56
N ASP A 98 -11.04 18.18 -7.55
CA ASP A 98 -9.69 18.67 -7.30
C ASP A 98 -8.65 17.85 -8.08
N VAL A 99 -9.04 16.74 -8.72
CA VAL A 99 -8.14 15.94 -9.56
C VAL A 99 -8.01 16.58 -10.93
N GLU A 100 -6.80 17.00 -11.29
CA GLU A 100 -6.50 17.57 -12.60
C GLU A 100 -6.08 16.50 -13.60
N ASP A 101 -5.18 15.61 -13.18
CA ASP A 101 -4.58 14.60 -14.04
C ASP A 101 -4.17 13.37 -13.23
N VAL A 102 -4.03 12.23 -13.93
CA VAL A 102 -3.56 10.97 -13.34
C VAL A 102 -2.49 10.37 -14.26
N ARG A 103 -1.27 10.29 -13.72
CA ARG A 103 -0.07 9.85 -14.44
C ARG A 103 0.51 8.59 -13.82
N THR A 104 1.34 7.89 -14.56
CA THR A 104 2.24 6.88 -14.02
C THR A 104 3.63 7.47 -13.95
N GLY A 105 4.34 7.24 -12.86
CA GLY A 105 5.68 7.75 -12.68
C GLY A 105 6.37 7.19 -11.45
N LYS A 106 7.64 7.56 -11.30
CA LYS A 106 8.41 7.20 -10.11
C LYS A 106 7.86 7.97 -8.89
N PRO A 107 7.70 7.31 -7.74
CA PRO A 107 7.28 7.99 -6.51
C PRO A 107 8.30 9.08 -6.16
N GLN A 108 7.82 10.28 -5.84
CA GLN A 108 8.69 11.39 -5.41
C GLN A 108 9.36 11.11 -4.06
N SER A 109 8.71 10.29 -3.23
CA SER A 109 9.15 9.91 -1.88
C SER A 109 9.28 8.39 -1.81
N GLY A 110 10.47 7.88 -2.12
CA GLY A 110 10.82 6.45 -2.02
C GLY A 110 12.09 6.12 -2.82
N PRO A 111 12.74 4.98 -2.54
CA PRO A 111 13.85 4.50 -3.37
C PRO A 111 13.44 4.41 -4.84
N SER A 112 14.15 5.12 -5.71
CA SER A 112 13.88 5.23 -7.16
C SER A 112 13.97 3.89 -7.92
N THR A 113 14.45 2.84 -7.25
CA THR A 113 14.61 1.47 -7.73
C THR A 113 13.35 0.61 -7.57
N LEU A 114 12.34 1.05 -6.83
CA LEU A 114 11.18 0.21 -6.45
C LEU A 114 10.04 0.18 -7.48
N GLY A 115 10.17 0.88 -8.61
CA GLY A 115 9.24 0.79 -9.74
C GLY A 115 8.32 2.00 -9.92
N GLU A 116 7.29 1.82 -10.74
CA GLU A 116 6.33 2.87 -11.10
C GLU A 116 5.09 2.81 -10.19
N SER A 117 4.45 3.96 -10.04
CA SER A 117 3.20 4.13 -9.29
C SER A 117 2.27 5.08 -10.01
N VAL A 118 0.98 5.01 -9.71
CA VAL A 118 0.01 6.00 -10.15
C VAL A 118 0.13 7.24 -9.28
N LEU A 119 0.29 8.38 -9.93
CA LEU A 119 0.41 9.71 -9.35
C LEU A 119 -0.86 10.49 -9.70
N VAL A 120 -1.53 11.03 -8.69
CA VAL A 120 -2.69 11.90 -8.86
C VAL A 120 -2.24 13.34 -8.68
N LEU A 121 -2.40 14.15 -9.73
CA LEU A 121 -2.16 15.60 -9.69
C LEU A 121 -3.41 16.29 -9.18
N VAL A 122 -3.25 17.06 -8.12
CA VAL A 122 -4.32 17.82 -7.47
C VAL A 122 -4.20 19.29 -7.86
N ARG A 123 -5.34 19.99 -7.96
CA ARG A 123 -5.45 21.40 -8.37
C ARG A 123 -4.65 22.37 -7.52
N ASP A 124 -4.36 22.01 -6.27
CA ASP A 124 -3.45 22.75 -5.39
C ASP A 124 -1.97 22.63 -5.78
N GLY A 125 -1.66 21.95 -6.89
CA GLY A 125 -0.31 21.66 -7.38
C GLY A 125 0.35 20.48 -6.66
N SER A 126 -0.32 19.85 -5.70
CA SER A 126 0.26 18.73 -4.95
C SER A 126 0.11 17.40 -5.71
N ILE A 127 1.08 16.50 -5.48
CA ILE A 127 1.10 15.17 -6.09
C ILE A 127 0.79 14.14 -5.00
N VAL A 128 -0.25 13.34 -5.23
CA VAL A 128 -0.62 12.23 -4.36
C VAL A 128 -0.18 10.92 -4.99
N THR A 129 0.89 10.35 -4.44
CA THR A 129 1.38 9.03 -4.82
C THR A 129 0.49 7.94 -4.23
N LEU A 130 -0.05 7.09 -5.10
CA LEU A 130 -0.82 5.91 -4.71
C LEU A 130 0.15 4.76 -4.42
N GLU A 131 0.71 4.70 -3.20
CA GLU A 131 1.63 3.62 -2.79
C GLU A 131 0.99 2.22 -3.00
N ALA A 132 -0.34 2.10 -3.01
CA ALA A 132 -1.05 0.83 -3.22
C ALA A 132 -0.82 0.24 -4.62
N THR A 133 -0.44 1.10 -5.56
CA THR A 133 -0.06 0.73 -6.91
C THR A 133 1.42 0.43 -7.04
N TRP A 134 2.21 0.52 -5.94
CA TRP A 134 3.61 0.12 -5.98
C TRP A 134 3.72 -1.32 -6.45
N ARG A 135 4.30 -1.46 -7.63
CA ARG A 135 4.70 -2.72 -8.19
C ARG A 135 6.16 -2.58 -8.57
N LEU A 136 6.92 -3.63 -8.30
CA LEU A 136 8.16 -3.80 -9.02
C LEU A 136 7.81 -3.74 -10.52
N GLY A 137 8.29 -2.72 -11.22
CA GLY A 137 7.97 -2.46 -12.63
C GLY A 137 8.55 -3.49 -13.61
N TRP A 138 9.28 -4.50 -13.12
CA TRP A 138 9.92 -5.54 -13.89
C TRP A 138 8.96 -6.49 -14.62
N THR A 139 7.78 -6.80 -14.07
CA THR A 139 6.85 -7.77 -14.70
C THR A 139 5.88 -7.10 -15.68
N ALA A 140 5.69 -7.71 -16.86
CA ALA A 140 4.75 -7.22 -17.87
C ALA A 140 3.29 -7.18 -17.36
N ALA A 141 2.88 -8.16 -16.56
CA ALA A 141 1.57 -8.17 -15.90
C ALA A 141 1.41 -7.01 -14.91
N GLY A 142 2.46 -6.67 -14.16
CA GLY A 142 2.48 -5.53 -13.25
C GLY A 142 2.22 -4.20 -13.95
N ARG A 143 2.83 -3.99 -15.13
CA ARG A 143 2.64 -2.79 -15.95
C ARG A 143 1.22 -2.67 -16.52
N ARG A 144 0.62 -3.79 -16.96
CA ARG A 144 -0.77 -3.81 -17.46
C ARG A 144 -1.76 -3.43 -16.36
N GLU A 145 -1.67 -4.05 -15.19
CA GLU A 145 -2.57 -3.71 -14.08
C GLU A 145 -2.39 -2.27 -13.57
N LEU A 146 -1.18 -1.71 -13.67
CA LEU A 146 -0.90 -0.29 -13.41
C LEU A 146 -1.61 0.62 -14.43
N ALA A 147 -1.53 0.28 -15.73
CA ALA A 147 -2.24 1.00 -16.79
C ALA A 147 -3.76 0.91 -16.59
N ASP A 148 -4.31 -0.27 -16.33
CA ASP A 148 -5.74 -0.48 -16.06
C ASP A 148 -6.19 0.29 -14.80
N GLY A 149 -5.34 0.37 -13.78
CA GLY A 149 -5.59 1.14 -12.56
C GLY A 149 -5.64 2.65 -12.85
N ARG A 150 -4.69 3.14 -13.65
CA ARG A 150 -4.66 4.53 -14.12
C ARG A 150 -5.88 4.86 -14.95
N GLU A 151 -6.24 4.04 -15.93
CA GLU A 151 -7.39 4.28 -16.80
C GLU A 151 -8.70 4.32 -16.02
N ARG A 152 -8.89 3.41 -15.04
CA ARG A 152 -10.06 3.44 -14.16
C ARG A 152 -10.12 4.71 -13.29
N LEU A 153 -8.99 5.17 -12.76
CA LEU A 153 -8.92 6.42 -12.01
C LEU A 153 -9.17 7.64 -12.89
N LEU A 154 -8.65 7.65 -14.12
CA LEU A 154 -8.92 8.70 -15.11
C LEU A 154 -10.40 8.74 -15.49
N ALA A 155 -11.01 7.59 -15.74
CA ALA A 155 -12.43 7.48 -16.05
C ALA A 155 -13.29 8.02 -14.90
N TRP A 156 -12.97 7.65 -13.65
CA TRP A 156 -13.63 8.18 -12.45
C TRP A 156 -13.43 9.69 -12.30
N ALA A 157 -12.24 10.22 -12.57
CA ALA A 157 -11.96 11.66 -12.48
C ALA A 157 -12.69 12.47 -13.56
N ARG A 158 -12.96 11.86 -14.73
CA ARG A 158 -13.63 12.52 -15.87
C ARG A 158 -15.16 12.37 -15.86
N GLY A 159 -15.70 11.28 -15.35
CA GLY A 159 -17.13 10.95 -15.40
C GLY A 159 -18.07 11.80 -14.52
N GLY A 160 -17.60 12.93 -13.99
CA GLY A 160 -18.40 13.89 -13.23
C GLY A 160 -18.41 15.30 -13.86
N ARG A 161 -18.08 15.42 -15.14
CA ARG A 161 -18.19 16.66 -15.91
C ARG A 161 -19.38 16.62 -16.86
#